data_AF-A0A258HUS6-F1
#
_entry.id   AF-A0A258HUS6-F1
#
_cell.length_a   1.000
_cell.length_b   1.000
_cell.length_c   1.000
_cell.angle_alpha   90.00
_cell.angle_beta   90.00
_cell.angle_gamma   90.00
#
_symmetry.space_group_name_H-M   'P 1'
#
loop_
_entity.id
_entity.type
_entity.pdbx_description
1 polymer ?
#
loop_
_entity_poly.entity_id
_entity_poly.type
_entity_poly.pdbx_seq_one_letter_code
_entity_poly.pdbx_strand_id
1 'polypeptide(L)' 'MHRTMMKRGLYRTIDSYLGECAKVHESAGDAYPFLRPEIYDALGFSPAYNDLPFFDVQPGSNGRQQSRG' A
#
# COMPACT_ATOMS: atom_id res chain seq x y z
N MET A 1 -3.43 -17.62 15.01
CA MET A 1 -2.88 -16.26 15.14
C MET A 1 -2.38 -15.80 13.78
N HIS A 2 -3.20 -15.12 12.98
CA HIS A 2 -2.73 -14.49 11.74
C HIS A 2 -3.27 -13.07 11.69
N ARG A 3 -2.62 -12.18 12.44
CA ARG A 3 -2.71 -10.75 12.21
C ARG A 3 -1.46 -10.40 11.43
N THR A 4 -1.58 -10.31 10.10
CA THR A 4 -0.59 -9.61 9.29
C THR A 4 -0.63 -8.16 9.76
N MET A 5 0.18 -7.86 10.79
CA MET A 5 0.22 -6.58 11.48
C MET A 5 0.97 -5.58 10.61
N MET A 6 0.36 -5.18 9.50
CA MET A 6 0.76 -3.96 8.82
C MET A 6 0.11 -2.80 9.56
N LYS A 7 0.73 -2.53 10.71
CA LYS A 7 0.37 -1.48 11.64
C LYS A 7 0.83 -0.14 11.05
N ARG A 8 -0.16 0.68 10.65
CA ARG A 8 -0.11 2.15 10.72
C ARG A 8 1.01 2.79 9.90
N GLY A 9 0.69 3.34 8.73
CA GLY A 9 1.63 4.18 7.98
C GLY A 9 1.38 4.25 6.49
N LEU A 10 2.37 4.77 5.77
CA LEU A 10 2.41 4.85 4.31
C LEU A 10 2.94 3.54 3.72
N TYR A 11 2.49 3.21 2.52
CA TYR A 11 2.94 2.05 1.76
C TYR A 11 2.89 2.31 0.25
N ARG A 12 3.72 1.63 -0.53
CA ARG A 12 3.69 1.66 -1.99
C ARG A 12 2.63 0.71 -2.53
N THR A 13 1.95 1.11 -3.59
CA THR A 13 0.98 0.27 -4.30
C THR A 13 0.88 0.71 -5.76
N ILE A 14 0.15 -0.06 -6.57
CA ILE A 14 -0.11 0.26 -7.97
C ILE A 14 -1.61 0.54 -8.10
N ASP A 15 -1.94 1.78 -8.42
CA ASP A 15 -3.30 2.21 -8.71
C ASP A 15 -3.55 2.20 -10.22
N SER A 16 -4.78 1.88 -10.64
CA SER A 16 -5.12 1.76 -12.07
C SER A 16 -5.11 3.09 -12.82
N TYR A 17 -5.22 4.22 -12.12
CA TYR A 17 -5.22 5.55 -12.70
C TYR A 17 -3.86 6.24 -12.52
N LEU A 18 -3.23 6.10 -11.35
CA LEU A 18 -1.99 6.79 -11.01
C LEU A 18 -0.71 5.98 -11.29
N GLY A 19 -0.82 4.66 -11.47
CA GLY A 19 0.32 3.76 -11.53
C GLY A 19 0.93 3.56 -10.13
N GLU A 20 2.27 3.50 -10.06
CA GLU A 20 2.98 3.38 -8.78
C GLU A 20 2.77 4.62 -7.91
N CYS A 21 2.29 4.43 -6.69
CA CYS A 21 2.01 5.52 -5.76
C CYS A 21 2.13 5.10 -4.29
N ALA A 22 2.30 6.09 -3.41
CA ALA A 22 2.24 5.92 -1.97
C ALA A 22 0.80 6.11 -1.51
N LYS A 23 0.33 5.23 -0.63
CA LYS A 23 -0.99 5.28 -0.02
C LYS A 23 -0.88 5.20 1.50
N VAL A 24 -1.71 5.99 2.18
CA VAL A 24 -1.84 5.93 3.63
C VAL A 24 -2.76 4.76 4.01
N HIS A 25 -2.35 3.98 5.00
CA HIS A 25 -3.18 2.92 5.55
C HIS A 25 -4.38 3.51 6.29
N GLU A 26 -5.54 2.89 6.08
CA GLU A 26 -6.86 3.28 6.60
C GLU A 26 -6.88 3.55 8.11
N SER A 27 -6.15 2.73 8.86
CA SER A 27 -6.04 2.84 10.32
C SER A 27 -5.18 4.00 10.82
N ALA A 28 -4.52 4.75 9.94
CA ALA A 28 -3.72 5.91 10.32
C ALA A 28 -4.57 7.17 10.59
N GLY A 29 -5.81 7.23 10.12
CA GLY A 29 -6.74 8.34 10.38
C GLY A 29 -6.36 9.68 9.73
N ASP A 30 -5.23 9.72 9.00
CA ASP A 30 -4.81 10.84 8.18
C ASP A 30 -5.56 10.80 6.83
N ALA A 31 -5.74 11.96 6.19
CA ALA A 31 -6.71 12.18 5.11
C ALA A 31 -6.38 11.44 3.78
N TYR A 32 -6.37 10.11 3.76
CA TYR A 32 -6.41 9.19 2.60
C TYR A 32 -5.89 9.72 1.24
N PRO A 33 -4.67 10.25 1.10
CA PRO A 33 -4.19 10.68 -0.20
C PRO A 33 -3.44 9.54 -0.88
N PHE A 34 -3.76 9.30 -2.15
CA PHE A 34 -2.83 8.63 -3.05
C PHE A 34 -1.82 9.69 -3.52
N LEU A 35 -0.53 9.45 -3.29
CA LEU A 35 0.54 10.36 -3.65
C LEU A 35 1.43 9.73 -4.72
N ARG A 36 1.62 10.42 -5.84
CA ARG A 36 2.61 10.03 -6.85
C ARG A 36 4.03 10.13 -6.25
N PRO A 37 4.99 9.29 -6.68
CA PRO A 37 6.34 9.26 -6.12
C PRO A 37 7.03 10.62 -6.17
N GLU A 38 6.85 11.36 -7.27
CA GLU A 38 7.40 12.70 -7.47
C GLU A 38 6.91 13.72 -6.43
N ILE A 39 5.62 13.63 -6.05
CA ILE A 39 5.02 14.51 -5.05
C ILE A 39 5.47 14.11 -3.65
N TYR A 40 5.52 12.80 -3.38
CA TYR A 40 6.00 12.27 -2.10
C TYR A 40 7.43 12.73 -1.80
N ASP A 41 8.30 12.66 -2.79
CA ASP A 41 9.70 13.07 -2.70
C ASP A 41 9.84 14.59 -2.51
N ALA A 42 9.10 15.38 -3.31
CA ALA A 42 9.10 16.84 -3.20
C ALA A 42 8.62 17.37 -1.84
N LEU A 43 7.73 16.63 -1.16
CA LEU A 43 7.24 16.97 0.18
C LEU A 43 8.22 16.59 1.30
N GLY A 44 9.26 15.81 1.01
CA GLY A 44 10.29 15.46 1.98
C GLY A 44 9.80 14.51 3.09
N PHE A 45 8.83 13.64 2.81
CA PHE A 45 8.35 12.66 3.78
C PHE A 45 9.45 11.67 4.19
N SER A 46 9.36 11.17 5.43
CA SER A 46 10.23 10.11 5.96
C SER A 46 9.37 8.93 6.43
N PRO A 47 9.70 7.68 6.04
CA PRO A 47 10.87 7.26 5.24
C PRO A 47 10.73 7.59 3.75
N ALA A 48 11.82 7.48 2.99
CA ALA A 48 11.82 7.75 1.55
C ALA A 48 10.85 6.80 0.81
N TYR A 49 10.34 7.24 -0.35
CA TYR A 49 9.35 6.46 -1.11
C TYR A 49 9.80 5.01 -1.35
N ASN A 50 11.06 4.81 -1.73
CA ASN A 50 11.60 3.49 -2.06
C ASN A 50 11.77 2.56 -0.84
N ASP A 51 11.82 3.13 0.37
CA ASP A 51 11.91 2.38 1.62
C ASP A 51 10.54 1.96 2.15
N LEU A 52 9.45 2.51 1.58
CA LEU A 52 8.11 2.14 1.98
C LEU A 52 7.80 0.68 1.60
N PRO A 53 7.06 -0.04 2.45
CA PRO A 53 6.63 -1.40 2.15
C PRO A 53 5.73 -1.41 0.92
N PHE A 54 5.92 -2.37 0.01
CA PHE A 54 5.08 -2.52 -1.18
C PHE A 54 3.92 -3.47 -0.91
N PHE A 55 2.72 -3.06 -1.31
CA PHE A 55 1.50 -3.84 -1.27
C PHE A 55 0.87 -3.91 -2.65
N ASP A 56 0.94 -5.11 -3.20
CA ASP A 56 0.15 -5.51 -4.34
C ASP A 56 -1.24 -5.89 -3.85
N VAL A 57 -2.15 -4.92 -3.71
CA VAL A 57 -3.57 -5.24 -3.55
C VAL A 57 -4.03 -5.70 -4.93
N GLN A 58 -3.83 -6.97 -5.26
CA GLN A 58 -4.48 -7.55 -6.42
C GLN A 58 -5.99 -7.42 -6.22
N PRO A 59 -6.72 -6.67 -7.07
CA PRO A 59 -8.16 -6.71 -7.04
C PRO A 59 -8.60 -8.06 -7.60
N GLY A 60 -8.66 -9.11 -6.76
CA GLY A 60 -9.39 -10.34 -7.10
C GLY A 60 -8.73 -11.70 -6.87
N SER A 61 -7.82 -11.88 -5.92
CA SER A 61 -7.40 -13.25 -5.52
C SER A 61 -8.22 -13.75 -4.31
N ASN A 62 -9.54 -13.85 -4.49
CA ASN A 62 -10.39 -14.61 -3.57
C ASN A 62 -10.05 -16.11 -3.69
N GLY A 63 -9.95 -16.78 -2.55
CA GLY A 63 -9.29 -18.08 -2.39
C GLY A 63 -9.74 -19.18 -3.34
N ARG A 64 -8.80 -19.69 -4.14
CA ARG A 64 -8.89 -21.05 -4.67
C ARG A 64 -8.15 -21.99 -3.71
N GLN A 65 -8.85 -22.36 -2.65
CA GLN A 65 -8.54 -23.56 -1.88
C GLN A 65 -8.67 -24.76 -2.83
N GLN A 66 -7.56 -25.15 -3.46
CA GLN A 66 -7.48 -26.41 -4.19
C GLN A 66 -7.31 -27.52 -3.15
N SER A 67 -8.44 -28.02 -2.66
CA SER A 67 -8.52 -29.34 -2.06
C SER A 67 -8.24 -30.36 -3.16
N ARG A 68 -7.03 -30.93 -3.18
CA ARG A 68 -6.74 -32.17 -3.91
C ARG A 68 -7.03 -33.34 -2.96
N GLY A 69 -8.13 -34.02 -3.22
CA GLY A 69 -8.46 -35.37 -2.75
C GLY A 69 -8.93 -36.17 -3.94
#